data_AF-K2DP18-F1
#
_entry.id   AF-K2DP18-F1
#
_cell.length_a   1.000
_cell.length_b   1.000
_cell.length_c   1.000
_cell.angle_alpha   90.00
_cell.angle_beta   90.00
_cell.angle_gamma   90.00
#
_symmetry.space_group_name_H-M   'P 1'
#
loop_
_entity.id
_entity.type
_entity.pdbx_description
1 polymer ?
#
loop_
_entity_poly.entity_id
_entity_poly.type
_entity_poly.pdbx_seq_one_letter_code
_entity_poly.pdbx_strand_id
1 'polypeptide(L)'
;MLREAKRLSPTETGFLVNDLVVEHFPGVVDLGFTAEMEEDFDQIAAGKEGWQKVIGDFYAEFGPQVKKAQAEMPVTKSEPEKIGRECPKCGHDLVIRWGRFGKFISCSNFPTCRFTEAILEKIGVVCPKDGGDLVMRKTRKGRIFYGCANYPECDFTNWKRPVAVPCPSCGGLLVLSNKKEVQCTNCSESFLIEQVGVTVQE
;
A
#
# COMPACT_ATOMS: atom_id res chain seq x y z
N MET A 1 1.58 -4.42 6.01
CA MET A 1 3.05 -4.25 5.94
C MET A 1 3.53 -4.47 4.52
N LEU A 2 4.43 -3.60 4.05
CA LEU A 2 5.15 -3.74 2.78
C LEU A 2 6.59 -4.16 3.09
N ARG A 3 7.14 -5.09 2.30
CA ARG A 3 8.53 -5.54 2.42
C ARG A 3 9.33 -5.02 1.23
N GLU A 4 10.20 -4.05 1.48
CA GLU A 4 11.03 -3.42 0.45
C GLU A 4 12.49 -3.42 0.91
N ALA A 5 13.41 -3.87 0.05
CA ALA A 5 14.85 -3.90 0.35
C ALA A 5 15.23 -4.53 1.72
N LYS A 6 14.57 -5.65 2.09
CA LYS A 6 14.70 -6.33 3.40
C LYS A 6 14.22 -5.52 4.62
N ARG A 7 13.59 -4.37 4.41
CA ARG A 7 12.93 -3.57 5.46
C ARG A 7 11.43 -3.82 5.44
N LEU A 8 10.80 -3.68 6.60
CA LEU A 8 9.36 -3.73 6.75
C LEU A 8 8.85 -2.31 6.99
N SER A 9 7.88 -1.90 6.19
CA SER A 9 7.19 -0.63 6.36
C SER A 9 5.71 -0.88 6.68
N PRO A 10 5.17 -0.28 7.75
CA PRO A 10 3.74 -0.34 8.03
C PRO A 10 2.94 0.30 6.89
N THR A 11 1.75 -0.24 6.66
CA THR A 11 0.77 0.32 5.71
C THR A 11 -0.13 1.30 6.44
N GLU A 12 -0.74 2.27 5.75
CA GLU A 12 -1.75 3.18 6.36
C GLU A 12 -2.88 2.38 7.05
N THR A 13 -3.38 1.31 6.40
CA THR A 13 -4.33 0.37 7.03
C THR A 13 -3.76 -0.32 8.27
N GLY A 14 -2.45 -0.54 8.30
CA GLY A 14 -1.77 -1.15 9.43
C GLY A 14 -1.78 -0.23 10.65
N PHE A 15 -1.52 1.06 10.44
CA PHE A 15 -1.67 2.08 11.50
C PHE A 15 -3.11 2.15 12.00
N LEU A 16 -4.08 2.29 11.09
CA LEU A 16 -5.49 2.40 11.46
C LEU A 16 -5.99 1.19 12.27
N VAL A 17 -5.64 -0.03 11.84
CA VAL A 17 -6.01 -1.23 12.59
C VAL A 17 -5.29 -1.29 13.93
N ASN A 18 -3.99 -0.99 13.96
CA ASN A 18 -3.21 -0.97 15.20
C ASN A 18 -3.81 -0.01 16.23
N ASP A 19 -4.13 1.21 15.81
CA ASP A 19 -4.67 2.25 16.70
C ASP A 19 -6.00 1.81 17.30
N LEU A 20 -6.90 1.25 16.48
CA LEU A 20 -8.17 0.70 16.95
C LEU A 20 -8.01 -0.47 17.92
N VAL A 21 -7.08 -1.39 17.66
CA VAL A 21 -6.87 -2.56 18.52
C VAL A 21 -6.23 -2.14 19.84
N VAL A 22 -5.25 -1.23 19.84
CA VAL A 22 -4.62 -0.70 21.05
C VAL A 22 -5.61 0.07 21.91
N GLU A 23 -6.51 0.85 21.31
CA GLU A 23 -7.53 1.60 22.03
C GLU A 23 -8.56 0.70 22.72
N HIS A 24 -9.05 -0.33 22.03
CA HIS A 24 -10.15 -1.16 22.53
C HIS A 24 -9.72 -2.45 23.25
N PHE A 25 -8.49 -2.93 23.03
CA PHE A 25 -7.98 -4.19 23.61
C PHE A 25 -6.57 -4.03 24.22
N PRO A 26 -6.32 -3.03 25.09
CA PRO A 26 -4.98 -2.75 25.60
C PRO A 26 -4.36 -3.95 26.35
N GLY A 27 -5.17 -4.75 27.04
CA GLY A 27 -4.71 -5.92 27.78
C GLY A 27 -4.31 -7.12 26.91
N VAL A 28 -4.69 -7.16 25.62
CA VAL A 28 -4.38 -8.28 24.71
C VAL A 28 -3.19 -7.97 23.79
N VAL A 29 -2.96 -6.69 23.50
CA VAL A 29 -1.83 -6.26 22.64
C VAL A 29 -0.61 -5.80 23.42
N ASP A 30 -0.68 -5.80 24.74
CA ASP A 30 0.48 -5.53 25.58
C ASP A 30 1.53 -6.64 25.45
N LEU A 31 2.81 -6.26 25.59
CA LEU A 31 3.92 -7.20 25.53
C LEU A 31 3.88 -8.23 26.69
N GLY A 32 3.37 -7.83 27.86
CA GLY A 32 3.20 -8.70 29.02
C GLY A 32 2.21 -9.83 28.77
N PHE A 33 1.07 -9.53 28.14
CA PHE A 33 0.06 -10.54 27.79
C PHE A 33 0.62 -11.64 26.89
N THR A 34 1.44 -11.26 25.89
CA THR A 34 2.04 -12.24 24.98
C THR A 34 3.01 -13.16 25.72
N ALA A 35 3.75 -12.64 26.70
CA ALA A 35 4.66 -13.45 27.50
C ALA A 35 3.91 -14.43 28.43
N GLU A 36 2.84 -13.98 29.07
CA GLU A 36 2.01 -14.81 29.95
C GLU A 36 1.31 -15.94 29.19
N MET A 37 0.75 -15.64 28.00
CA MET A 37 0.05 -16.65 27.20
C MET A 37 0.99 -17.77 26.70
N GLU A 38 2.24 -17.44 26.34
CA GLU A 38 3.22 -18.44 25.92
C GLU A 38 3.64 -19.35 27.10
N GLU A 39 3.79 -18.79 28.29
CA GLU A 39 4.05 -19.57 29.51
C GLU A 39 2.88 -20.53 29.80
N ASP A 40 1.63 -20.06 29.71
CA ASP A 40 0.45 -20.91 29.88
C ASP A 40 0.43 -22.07 28.87
N PHE A 41 0.81 -21.80 27.61
CA PHE A 41 0.93 -22.85 26.59
C PHE A 41 2.04 -23.85 26.89
N ASP A 42 3.17 -23.42 27.44
CA ASP A 42 4.23 -24.31 27.91
C ASP A 42 3.76 -25.18 29.08
N GLN A 43 2.99 -24.63 30.02
CA GLN A 43 2.41 -25.41 31.13
C GLN A 43 1.39 -26.45 30.65
N ILE A 44 0.59 -26.12 29.63
CA ILE A 44 -0.32 -27.07 28.96
C ILE A 44 0.50 -28.18 28.28
N ALA A 45 1.54 -27.83 27.53
CA ALA A 45 2.40 -28.81 26.85
C ALA A 45 3.10 -29.75 27.85
N ALA A 46 3.46 -29.24 29.03
CA ALA A 46 4.01 -30.01 30.13
C ALA A 46 2.97 -30.84 30.90
N GLY A 47 1.67 -30.72 30.58
CA GLY A 47 0.56 -31.43 31.24
C GLY A 47 0.24 -30.92 32.65
N LYS A 48 0.70 -29.71 33.01
CA LYS A 48 0.50 -29.11 34.34
C LYS A 48 -0.77 -28.27 34.42
N GLU A 49 -1.25 -27.78 33.29
CA GLU A 49 -2.46 -26.96 33.14
C GLU A 49 -3.41 -27.60 32.12
N GLY A 50 -4.72 -27.45 32.34
CA GLY A 50 -5.73 -27.89 31.39
C GLY A 50 -6.05 -26.78 30.38
N TRP A 51 -5.88 -27.02 29.08
CA TRP A 51 -6.10 -25.99 28.05
C TRP A 51 -7.48 -25.33 28.09
N GLN A 52 -8.51 -26.07 28.49
CA GLN A 52 -9.88 -25.57 28.62
C GLN A 52 -10.00 -24.48 29.68
N LYS A 53 -9.23 -24.61 30.77
CA LYS A 53 -9.17 -23.62 31.85
C LYS A 53 -8.53 -22.34 31.34
N VAL A 54 -7.32 -22.42 30.77
CA VAL A 54 -6.58 -21.27 30.23
C VAL A 54 -7.42 -20.49 29.20
N ILE A 55 -8.02 -21.18 28.23
CA ILE A 55 -8.88 -20.53 27.23
C ILE A 55 -10.16 -19.95 27.85
N GLY A 56 -10.74 -20.63 28.85
CA GLY A 56 -11.91 -20.15 29.57
C GLY A 56 -11.65 -18.88 30.36
N ASP A 57 -10.53 -18.84 31.08
CA ASP A 57 -10.07 -17.70 31.88
C ASP A 57 -9.83 -16.48 30.96
N PHE A 58 -9.13 -16.67 29.83
CA PHE A 58 -8.96 -15.63 28.82
C PHE A 58 -10.29 -15.10 28.27
N TYR A 59 -11.20 -16.00 27.86
CA TYR A 59 -12.44 -15.60 27.21
C TYR A 59 -13.44 -14.93 28.15
N ALA A 60 -13.34 -15.19 29.46
CA ALA A 60 -14.14 -14.52 30.48
C ALA A 60 -13.91 -13.01 30.48
N GLU A 61 -12.69 -12.55 30.24
CA GLU A 61 -12.35 -11.13 30.16
C GLU A 61 -12.44 -10.59 28.72
N PHE A 62 -12.00 -11.37 27.73
CA PHE A 62 -11.97 -10.95 26.33
C PHE A 62 -13.37 -10.82 25.71
N GLY A 63 -14.29 -11.76 26.01
CA GLY A 63 -15.64 -11.77 25.44
C GLY A 63 -16.43 -10.48 25.70
N PRO A 64 -16.49 -9.98 26.95
CA PRO A 64 -17.07 -8.67 27.26
C PRO A 64 -16.41 -7.50 26.52
N GLN A 65 -15.07 -7.50 26.40
CA GLN A 65 -14.33 -6.47 25.66
C GLN A 65 -14.72 -6.45 24.18
N VAL A 66 -14.87 -7.63 23.55
CA VAL A 66 -15.33 -7.73 22.15
C VAL A 66 -16.74 -7.15 21.98
N LYS A 67 -17.66 -7.44 22.91
CA LYS A 67 -19.03 -6.88 22.86
C LYS A 67 -19.02 -5.35 23.00
N LYS A 68 -18.20 -4.83 23.91
CA LYS A 68 -18.02 -3.39 24.11
C LYS A 68 -17.43 -2.73 22.86
N ALA A 69 -16.37 -3.31 22.33
CA ALA A 69 -15.74 -2.85 21.09
C ALA A 69 -16.71 -2.90 19.92
N GLN A 70 -17.52 -3.94 19.75
CA GLN A 70 -18.55 -3.99 18.70
C GLN A 70 -19.60 -2.87 18.81
N ALA A 71 -19.92 -2.41 20.02
CA ALA A 71 -20.90 -1.35 20.25
C ALA A 71 -20.30 0.06 20.13
N GLU A 72 -19.06 0.24 20.57
CA GLU A 72 -18.40 1.55 20.69
C GLU A 72 -17.44 1.85 19.54
N MET A 73 -16.86 0.83 18.90
CA MET A 73 -15.94 1.03 17.78
C MET A 73 -16.69 1.81 16.70
N PRO A 74 -16.17 2.97 16.31
CA PRO A 74 -16.80 3.71 15.25
C PRO A 74 -16.78 2.81 14.02
N VAL A 75 -17.97 2.47 13.51
CA VAL A 75 -18.10 2.01 12.14
C VAL A 75 -17.82 3.24 11.30
N THR A 76 -16.57 3.65 11.26
CA THR A 76 -16.05 4.58 10.29
C THR A 76 -16.15 3.83 8.98
N LYS A 77 -17.37 3.79 8.42
CA LYS A 77 -17.54 4.09 7.02
C LYS A 77 -16.95 5.48 6.87
N SER A 78 -15.61 5.56 6.85
CA SER A 78 -14.91 6.70 6.32
C SER A 78 -15.61 6.92 5.00
N GLU A 79 -16.40 8.00 4.93
CA GLU A 79 -17.11 8.31 3.70
C GLU A 79 -16.01 8.31 2.64
N PRO A 80 -16.08 7.37 1.69
CA PRO A 80 -14.94 7.12 0.86
C PRO A 80 -14.67 8.41 0.09
N GLU A 81 -13.42 8.87 0.17
CA GLU A 81 -13.05 10.22 -0.25
C GLU A 81 -13.52 10.47 -1.69
N LYS A 82 -14.37 11.49 -1.87
CA LYS A 82 -14.93 11.83 -3.17
C LYS A 82 -13.84 12.45 -4.03
N ILE A 83 -13.70 11.95 -5.25
CA ILE A 83 -12.66 12.40 -6.19
C ILE A 83 -13.12 13.65 -6.97
N GLY A 84 -14.39 14.03 -6.84
CA GLY A 84 -14.98 15.16 -7.55
C GLY A 84 -15.28 14.90 -9.03
N ARG A 85 -15.27 13.63 -9.46
CA ARG A 85 -15.71 13.20 -10.80
C ARG A 85 -16.80 12.14 -10.75
N GLU A 86 -17.68 12.15 -11.74
CA GLU A 86 -18.81 11.24 -11.86
C GLU A 86 -18.42 9.91 -12.52
N CYS A 87 -19.16 8.86 -12.17
CA CYS A 87 -18.98 7.52 -12.70
C CYS A 87 -19.45 7.47 -14.16
N PRO A 88 -18.61 7.04 -15.12
CA PRO A 88 -18.97 7.03 -16.54
C PRO A 88 -20.08 6.03 -16.88
N LYS A 89 -20.43 5.13 -15.95
CA LYS A 89 -21.49 4.13 -16.15
C LYS A 89 -22.85 4.54 -15.60
N CYS A 90 -22.92 5.44 -14.61
CA CYS A 90 -24.18 5.73 -13.91
C CYS A 90 -24.32 7.16 -13.37
N GLY A 91 -23.33 8.04 -13.58
CA GLY A 91 -23.39 9.45 -13.16
C GLY A 91 -23.17 9.70 -11.66
N HIS A 92 -23.17 8.67 -10.81
CA HIS A 92 -22.91 8.84 -9.38
C HIS A 92 -21.43 9.17 -9.08
N ASP A 93 -21.18 9.79 -7.93
CA ASP A 93 -19.83 10.15 -7.46
C ASP A 93 -18.87 8.96 -7.47
N LEU A 94 -17.62 9.19 -7.88
CA LEU A 94 -16.51 8.26 -7.69
C LEU A 94 -15.81 8.52 -6.35
N VAL A 95 -15.48 7.43 -5.67
CA VAL A 95 -14.94 7.44 -4.31
C VAL A 95 -13.72 6.53 -4.17
N ILE A 96 -12.77 6.91 -3.32
CA ILE A 96 -11.57 6.10 -3.02
C ILE A 96 -11.92 5.03 -1.98
N ARG A 97 -11.66 3.77 -2.31
CA ARG A 97 -11.82 2.62 -1.40
C ARG A 97 -10.52 1.87 -1.24
N TRP A 98 -10.45 1.11 -0.15
CA TRP A 98 -9.33 0.24 0.18
C TRP A 98 -9.63 -1.20 -0.18
N GLY A 99 -8.74 -1.82 -0.94
CA GLY A 99 -8.80 -3.24 -1.28
C GLY A 99 -7.49 -3.96 -0.97
N ARG A 100 -7.44 -5.27 -1.26
CA ARG A 100 -6.25 -6.11 -1.03
C ARG A 100 -4.97 -5.56 -1.68
N PHE A 101 -5.10 -4.82 -2.78
CA PHE A 101 -3.99 -4.30 -3.58
C PHE A 101 -3.70 -2.81 -3.33
N GLY A 102 -4.34 -2.20 -2.33
CA GLY A 102 -4.20 -0.77 -2.01
C GLY A 102 -5.46 0.04 -2.31
N LYS A 103 -5.29 1.36 -2.41
CA LYS A 103 -6.36 2.31 -2.74
C LYS A 103 -6.80 2.12 -4.20
N PHE A 104 -8.10 2.15 -4.45
CA PHE A 104 -8.69 2.11 -5.79
C PHE A 104 -9.93 3.00 -5.86
N ILE A 105 -10.31 3.39 -7.06
CA ILE A 105 -11.48 4.22 -7.32
C ILE A 105 -12.67 3.31 -7.58
N SER A 106 -13.80 3.60 -6.98
CA SER A 106 -15.05 2.83 -7.17
C SER A 106 -16.26 3.74 -7.24
N CYS A 107 -17.34 3.26 -7.87
CA CYS A 107 -18.61 3.96 -7.84
C CYS A 107 -19.19 4.00 -6.41
N SER A 108 -19.66 5.17 -5.98
CA SER A 108 -20.37 5.33 -4.71
C SER A 108 -21.62 4.45 -4.63
N ASN A 109 -22.31 4.23 -5.76
CA ASN A 109 -23.51 3.40 -5.87
C ASN A 109 -23.20 1.88 -5.97
N PHE A 110 -22.10 1.40 -5.39
CA PHE A 110 -21.88 -0.05 -5.24
C PHE A 110 -22.83 -0.61 -4.16
N PRO A 111 -23.50 -1.77 -4.36
CA PRO A 111 -23.22 -2.84 -5.32
C PRO A 111 -23.97 -2.78 -6.66
N THR A 112 -24.88 -1.82 -6.87
CA THR A 112 -25.66 -1.72 -8.11
C THR A 112 -24.78 -1.31 -9.30
N CYS A 113 -23.81 -0.43 -9.08
CA CYS A 113 -22.76 -0.11 -10.03
C CYS A 113 -21.41 -0.69 -9.60
N ARG A 114 -20.84 -1.60 -10.41
CA ARG A 114 -19.53 -2.24 -10.17
C ARG A 114 -18.37 -1.60 -10.93
N PHE A 115 -18.47 -0.31 -11.26
CA PHE A 115 -17.35 0.40 -11.86
C PHE A 115 -16.19 0.54 -10.87
N THR A 116 -14.99 0.15 -11.30
CA THR A 116 -13.75 0.33 -10.54
C THR A 116 -12.63 0.75 -11.46
N GLU A 117 -11.71 1.56 -10.95
CA GLU A 117 -10.53 2.05 -11.66
C GLU A 117 -9.34 2.06 -10.71
N ALA A 118 -8.15 1.72 -11.21
CA ALA A 118 -6.94 1.74 -10.41
C ALA A 118 -6.44 3.18 -10.22
N ILE A 119 -6.00 3.53 -9.01
CA ILE A 119 -5.26 4.79 -8.82
C ILE A 119 -3.86 4.58 -9.40
N LEU A 120 -3.53 5.35 -10.43
CA LEU A 120 -2.21 5.31 -11.03
C LEU A 120 -1.31 6.32 -10.33
N GLU A 121 -0.28 5.83 -9.64
CA GLU A 121 0.75 6.69 -9.04
C GLU A 121 1.63 7.27 -10.15
N LYS A 122 1.32 8.51 -10.56
CA LYS A 122 2.11 9.26 -11.55
C LYS A 122 3.44 9.64 -10.94
N ILE A 123 4.53 9.37 -11.66
CA ILE A 123 5.91 9.69 -11.20
C ILE A 123 6.40 11.08 -11.64
N GLY A 124 5.55 11.84 -12.34
CA GLY A 124 5.92 13.17 -12.88
C GLY A 124 6.91 13.13 -14.05
N VAL A 125 7.03 11.98 -14.72
CA VAL A 125 7.90 11.80 -15.89
C VAL A 125 7.05 11.53 -17.12
N VAL A 126 7.35 12.22 -18.22
CA VAL A 126 6.66 12.04 -19.50
C VAL A 126 7.18 10.81 -20.25
N CYS A 127 6.28 10.15 -20.95
CA CYS A 127 6.61 8.99 -21.78
C CYS A 127 7.35 9.45 -23.04
N PRO A 128 8.48 8.81 -23.40
CA PRO A 128 9.24 9.19 -24.59
C PRO A 128 8.55 8.79 -25.91
N LYS A 129 7.51 7.93 -25.88
CA LYS A 129 6.81 7.47 -27.10
C LYS A 129 5.64 8.37 -27.48
N ASP A 130 4.78 8.71 -26.52
CA ASP A 130 3.50 9.40 -26.76
C ASP A 130 3.35 10.70 -25.93
N GLY A 131 4.34 11.05 -25.11
CA GLY A 131 4.26 12.21 -24.22
C GLY A 131 3.29 12.05 -23.05
N GLY A 132 2.68 10.88 -22.86
CA GLY A 132 1.76 10.60 -21.76
C GLY A 132 2.45 10.52 -20.39
N ASP A 133 1.68 10.48 -19.31
CA ASP A 133 2.25 10.32 -17.97
C ASP A 133 2.77 8.90 -17.74
N LEU A 134 3.98 8.77 -17.15
CA LEU A 134 4.46 7.49 -16.64
C LEU A 134 3.91 7.21 -15.25
N VAL A 135 3.52 5.96 -15.04
CA VAL A 135 2.87 5.48 -13.82
C VAL A 135 3.60 4.27 -13.26
N MET A 136 3.68 4.19 -11.93
CA MET A 136 4.22 3.03 -11.24
C MET A 136 3.19 1.90 -11.22
N ARG A 137 3.61 0.69 -11.60
CA ARG A 137 2.78 -0.52 -11.60
C ARG A 137 3.52 -1.67 -10.89
N LYS A 138 2.75 -2.59 -10.32
CA LYS A 138 3.26 -3.81 -9.66
C LYS A 138 2.79 -5.05 -10.43
N THR A 139 3.71 -5.95 -10.73
CA THR A 139 3.39 -7.26 -11.32
C THR A 139 2.71 -8.17 -10.28
N ARG A 140 2.08 -9.27 -10.71
CA ARG A 140 1.51 -10.29 -9.80
C ARG A 140 2.53 -10.85 -8.79
N LYS A 141 3.82 -10.85 -9.15
CA LYS A 141 4.93 -11.29 -8.28
C LYS A 141 5.47 -10.16 -7.38
N GLY A 142 4.87 -8.97 -7.39
CA GLY A 142 5.26 -7.82 -6.57
C GLY A 142 6.43 -6.99 -7.15
N ARG A 143 7.00 -7.36 -8.29
CA ARG A 143 8.05 -6.57 -8.95
C ARG A 143 7.46 -5.27 -9.52
N ILE A 144 8.07 -4.14 -9.20
CA ILE A 144 7.68 -2.81 -9.69
C ILE A 144 8.22 -2.60 -11.11
N PHE A 145 7.41 -1.95 -11.94
CA PHE A 145 7.79 -1.45 -13.25
C PHE A 145 7.06 -0.14 -13.53
N TYR A 146 7.59 0.64 -14.48
CA TYR A 146 7.06 1.94 -14.87
C TYR A 146 6.51 1.81 -16.28
N GLY A 147 5.25 2.17 -16.48
CA GLY A 147 4.59 2.06 -17.79
C GLY A 147 3.88 3.35 -18.16
N CYS A 148 3.53 3.52 -19.43
CA CYS A 148 2.69 4.63 -19.84
C CYS A 148 1.26 4.48 -19.27
N ALA A 149 0.67 5.59 -18.82
CA ALA A 149 -0.72 5.66 -18.39
C ALA A 149 -1.69 5.30 -19.52
N ASN A 150 -1.34 5.62 -20.77
CA ASN A 150 -2.18 5.43 -21.96
C ASN A 150 -2.22 3.99 -22.49
N TYR A 151 -1.71 2.99 -21.77
CA TYR A 151 -1.87 1.59 -22.15
C TYR A 151 -3.37 1.24 -22.27
N PRO A 152 -3.85 0.58 -23.35
CA PRO A 152 -3.09 -0.21 -24.32
C PRO A 152 -2.56 0.55 -25.54
N GLU A 153 -2.89 1.83 -25.73
CA GLU A 153 -2.46 2.63 -26.89
C GLU A 153 -0.95 2.86 -26.92
N CYS A 154 -0.31 2.92 -25.75
CA CYS A 154 1.14 2.99 -25.60
C CYS A 154 1.68 1.83 -24.76
N ASP A 155 2.57 1.04 -25.36
CA ASP A 155 3.19 -0.16 -24.79
C ASP A 155 4.52 0.12 -24.06
N PHE A 156 4.90 1.39 -23.89
CA PHE A 156 6.15 1.76 -23.25
C PHE A 156 6.21 1.26 -21.81
N THR A 157 7.26 0.51 -21.49
CA THR A 157 7.54 0.02 -20.14
C THR A 157 9.03 0.07 -19.83
N ASN A 158 9.37 0.29 -18.56
CA ASN A 158 10.74 0.25 -18.05
C ASN A 158 10.79 -0.36 -16.64
N TRP A 159 11.82 -1.14 -16.35
CA TRP A 159 12.02 -1.75 -15.02
C TRP A 159 12.72 -0.81 -14.04
N LYS A 160 13.58 0.08 -14.54
CA LYS A 160 14.28 1.10 -13.75
C LYS A 160 13.40 2.35 -13.69
N ARG A 161 13.43 3.07 -12.58
CA ARG A 161 12.64 4.30 -12.38
C ARG A 161 13.14 5.39 -13.33
N PRO A 162 12.30 5.89 -14.25
CA PRO A 162 12.62 7.06 -15.06
C PRO A 162 12.73 8.33 -14.23
N VAL A 163 13.52 9.30 -14.69
CA VAL A 163 13.64 10.62 -14.07
C VAL A 163 13.15 11.70 -15.04
N ALA A 164 12.63 12.80 -14.51
CA ALA A 164 12.01 13.86 -15.31
C ALA A 164 13.02 14.67 -16.14
N VAL A 165 14.30 14.65 -15.75
CA VAL A 165 15.35 15.41 -16.43
C VAL A 165 15.80 14.66 -17.69
N PRO A 166 15.83 15.30 -18.87
CA PRO A 166 16.33 14.69 -20.09
C PRO A 166 17.85 14.52 -20.05
N CYS A 167 18.36 13.55 -20.83
CA CYS A 167 19.80 13.30 -20.93
C CYS A 167 20.56 14.53 -21.47
N PRO A 168 21.62 15.02 -20.79
CA PRO A 168 22.42 16.14 -21.28
C PRO A 168 23.05 15.92 -22.65
N SER A 169 23.47 14.68 -22.95
CA SER A 169 24.16 14.36 -24.21
C SER A 169 23.25 14.13 -25.41
N CYS A 170 22.02 13.63 -25.21
CA CYS A 170 21.16 13.21 -26.34
C CYS A 170 19.66 13.53 -26.17
N GLY A 171 19.25 14.16 -25.06
CA GLY A 171 17.84 14.46 -24.76
C GLY A 171 16.96 13.24 -24.44
N GLY A 172 17.51 12.03 -24.44
CA GLY A 172 16.78 10.79 -24.15
C GLY A 172 16.36 10.62 -22.69
N LEU A 173 15.52 9.62 -22.43
CA LEU A 173 15.05 9.29 -21.09
C LEU A 173 16.19 8.77 -20.20
N LEU A 174 16.34 9.35 -19.03
CA LEU A 174 17.24 8.88 -17.99
C LEU A 174 16.50 7.95 -17.03
N VAL A 175 17.18 6.90 -16.55
CA VAL A 175 16.66 5.95 -15.56
C VAL A 175 17.64 5.77 -14.41
N LEU A 176 17.13 5.55 -13.20
CA LEU A 176 17.97 5.25 -12.03
C LEU A 176 18.69 3.91 -12.23
N SER A 177 20.01 3.97 -12.35
CA SER A 177 20.84 2.77 -12.37
C SER A 177 21.14 2.33 -10.94
N ASN A 178 21.62 3.28 -10.13
CA ASN A 178 22.05 3.09 -8.75
C ASN A 178 21.50 4.24 -7.87
N LYS A 179 21.77 4.23 -6.56
CA LYS A 179 21.40 5.34 -5.65
C LYS A 179 22.07 6.68 -5.98
N LYS A 180 23.14 6.68 -6.77
CA LYS A 180 23.95 7.87 -7.10
C LYS A 180 24.01 8.18 -8.58
N GLU A 181 23.56 7.27 -9.44
CA GLU A 181 23.78 7.33 -10.88
C GLU A 181 22.49 7.09 -11.66
N VAL A 182 22.31 7.92 -12.68
CA VAL A 182 21.29 7.76 -13.72
C VAL A 182 21.96 7.31 -15.01
N GLN A 183 21.29 6.46 -15.78
CA GLN A 183 21.76 5.97 -17.06
C GLN A 183 20.76 6.34 -18.15
N CYS A 184 21.24 6.82 -19.30
CA CYS A 184 20.38 7.06 -20.44
C CYS A 184 19.97 5.76 -21.13
N THR A 185 18.69 5.62 -21.47
CA THR A 185 18.22 4.46 -22.24
C THR A 185 18.58 4.53 -23.72
N ASN A 186 18.98 5.71 -24.23
CA ASN A 186 19.29 5.92 -25.65
C ASN A 186 20.80 5.84 -25.93
N CYS A 187 21.61 6.69 -25.29
CA CYS A 187 23.07 6.70 -25.50
C CYS A 187 23.85 5.81 -24.53
N SER A 188 23.20 5.17 -23.56
CA SER A 188 23.82 4.33 -22.52
C SER A 188 24.83 5.02 -21.60
N GLU A 189 25.01 6.34 -21.72
CA GLU A 189 25.86 7.13 -20.82
C GLU A 189 25.26 7.23 -19.42
N SER A 190 26.15 7.29 -18.42
CA SER A 190 25.80 7.40 -17.01
C SER A 190 26.22 8.76 -16.45
N PHE A 191 25.36 9.37 -15.65
CA PHE A 191 25.59 10.66 -15.00
C PHE A 191 25.31 10.56 -13.50
N LEU A 192 25.97 11.40 -12.70
CA LEU A 192 25.68 11.48 -11.27
C LEU A 192 24.40 12.29 -11.03
N ILE A 193 23.57 11.83 -10.10
CA ILE A 193 22.29 12.50 -9.74
C ILE A 193 22.50 13.97 -9.36
N GLU A 194 23.59 14.25 -8.63
CA GLU A 194 23.97 15.60 -8.18
C GLU A 194 24.26 16.54 -9.36
N GLN A 195 24.83 16.02 -10.45
CA GLN A 195 25.18 16.82 -11.64
C GLN A 195 23.94 17.16 -12.49
N VAL A 196 22.91 16.32 -12.42
CA VAL A 196 21.69 16.45 -13.22
C VAL A 196 20.56 17.12 -12.43
N GLY A 197 20.76 17.40 -11.14
CA GLY A 197 19.79 18.10 -10.29
C GLY A 197 18.51 17.30 -10.04
N VAL A 198 18.58 15.97 -10.03
CA VAL A 198 17.39 15.11 -9.87
C VAL A 198 17.03 14.98 -8.39
N THR A 199 15.87 15.51 -7.99
CA THR A 199 15.23 15.16 -6.72
C THR A 199 14.44 13.87 -6.89
N VAL A 200 15.01 12.74 -6.44
CA VAL A 200 14.26 11.49 -6.36
C VAL A 200 13.34 11.62 -5.15
N GLN A 201 12.04 11.88 -5.38
CA GLN A 201 11.03 11.74 -4.33
C GLN A 201 10.94 10.25 -3.98
N GLU A 202 11.36 9.91 -2.75
CA GLU A 202 11.21 8.59 -2.14
C GLU A 202 9.74 8.15 -2.10
#